data_AF-A0A5D6WPG9-F1
#
_entry.id   AF-A0A5D6WPG9-F1
#
_cell.length_a   1.000
_cell.length_b   1.000
_cell.length_c   1.000
_cell.angle_alpha   90.00
_cell.angle_beta   90.00
_cell.angle_gamma   90.00
#
_symmetry.space_group_name_H-M   'P 1'
#
loop_
_entity.id
_entity.type
_entity.pdbx_description
1 polymer ?
#
loop_
_entity_poly.entity_id
_entity_poly.type
_entity_poly.pdbx_seq_one_letter_code
_entity_poly.pdbx_strand_id
1 'polypeptide(L)'
;MPITSERIAKEVPGFDVIIDGHSHTTLPQGLKVGKTLICQTGYYGHDLGKVELVVKDHKVRKVQGMLLDRQGVEKLAAKPSDGVAQTLSEIKTRVDKEMQEVVAESPRELTSERDIVRKQESELGNLAADAIRHAAGADIAFINGGSLRSNLPKGKVTDTYDAIMSGLDKLQAEYTANNAATEISA
;
A
#
# COMPACT_ATOMS: atom_id res chain seq x y z
N MET A 1 -3.09 3.80 22.08
CA MET A 1 -3.03 4.85 21.03
C MET A 1 -1.94 4.48 20.04
N PRO A 2 -2.19 4.54 18.72
CA PRO A 2 -1.19 4.23 17.70
C PRO A 2 0.01 5.17 17.81
N ILE A 3 1.19 4.67 17.44
CA ILE A 3 2.41 5.47 17.37
C ILE A 3 2.38 6.21 16.02
N THR A 4 2.32 7.54 16.06
CA THR A 4 2.36 8.39 14.87
C THR A 4 3.65 9.19 14.83
N SER A 5 4.11 9.58 13.64
CA SER A 5 5.28 10.43 13.49
C SER A 5 5.13 11.78 14.20
N GLU A 6 3.92 12.31 14.29
CA GLU A 6 3.64 13.50 15.11
C GLU A 6 3.89 13.25 16.60
N ARG A 7 3.47 12.09 17.11
CA ARG A 7 3.70 11.71 18.50
C ARG A 7 5.19 11.51 18.77
N ILE A 8 5.90 10.82 17.87
CA ILE A 8 7.36 10.67 17.95
C ILE A 8 8.04 12.05 17.96
N ALA A 9 7.66 12.96 17.05
CA ALA A 9 8.23 14.30 17.00
C ALA A 9 7.97 15.14 18.27
N LYS A 10 6.87 14.89 18.98
CA LYS A 10 6.52 15.57 20.25
C LYS A 10 7.25 14.96 21.45
N GLU A 11 7.29 13.64 21.53
CA GLU A 11 7.76 12.90 22.72
C GLU A 11 9.26 12.61 22.68
N VAL A 12 9.86 12.48 21.49
CA VAL A 12 11.28 12.16 21.32
C VAL A 12 12.03 13.38 20.77
N PRO A 13 12.77 14.10 21.62
CA PRO A 13 13.57 15.23 21.16
C PRO A 13 14.77 14.73 20.35
N GLY A 14 15.17 15.51 19.35
CA GLY A 14 16.42 15.28 18.62
C GLY A 14 16.27 15.29 17.11
N PHE A 15 15.11 14.86 16.60
CA PHE A 15 14.86 14.87 15.16
C PHE A 15 14.75 16.30 14.61
N ASP A 16 15.36 16.52 13.45
CA ASP A 16 15.15 17.74 12.65
C ASP A 16 14.23 17.43 11.45
N VAL A 17 14.26 16.19 10.95
CA VAL A 17 13.38 15.67 9.90
C VAL A 17 12.94 14.24 10.24
N ILE A 18 11.69 13.90 9.92
CA ILE A 18 11.18 12.53 9.87
C ILE A 18 10.66 12.27 8.46
N ILE A 19 11.13 11.20 7.83
CA ILE A 19 10.55 10.68 6.57
C ILE A 19 9.58 9.58 6.94
N ASP A 20 8.30 9.86 6.77
CA ASP A 20 7.18 9.00 7.18
C ASP A 20 6.62 8.22 5.99
N GLY A 21 5.76 7.24 6.27
CA GLY A 21 5.05 6.41 5.31
C GLY A 21 3.83 5.74 5.94
N HIS A 22 3.41 4.60 5.38
CA HIS A 22 2.30 3.76 5.86
C HIS A 22 0.89 4.36 5.75
N SER A 23 0.65 5.60 6.20
CA SER A 23 -0.68 6.23 6.17
C SER A 23 -1.10 6.73 4.79
N HIS A 24 -0.22 6.64 3.78
CA HIS A 24 -0.43 7.15 2.42
C HIS A 24 -0.79 8.65 2.38
N THR A 25 -0.35 9.41 3.38
CA THR A 25 -0.65 10.85 3.49
C THR A 25 0.27 11.65 2.59
N THR A 26 -0.28 12.55 1.79
CA THR A 26 0.51 13.50 0.99
C THR A 26 0.71 14.78 1.79
N LEU A 27 1.97 15.17 2.01
CA LEU A 27 2.34 16.40 2.72
C LEU A 27 3.17 17.31 1.79
N PRO A 28 2.53 18.19 0.99
CA PRO A 28 3.21 18.93 -0.09
C PRO A 28 4.42 19.76 0.33
N GLN A 29 4.41 20.33 1.55
CA GLN A 29 5.54 21.07 2.13
C GLN A 29 6.07 20.42 3.43
N GLY A 30 5.63 19.19 3.72
CA GLY A 30 5.78 18.56 5.04
C GLY A 30 4.85 19.15 6.11
N LEU A 31 4.82 18.49 7.27
CA LEU A 31 4.11 18.90 8.48
C LEU A 31 5.15 19.25 9.56
N LYS A 32 5.11 20.47 10.08
CA LYS A 32 6.04 20.89 11.13
C LYS A 32 5.47 20.62 12.52
N VAL A 33 6.20 19.85 13.33
CA VAL A 33 5.87 19.55 14.72
C VAL A 33 7.03 19.99 15.60
N GLY A 34 6.84 21.11 16.30
CA GLY A 34 7.95 21.77 17.02
C GLY A 34 9.06 22.18 16.06
N LYS A 35 10.28 21.65 16.28
CA LYS A 35 11.43 21.86 15.38
C LYS A 35 11.52 20.86 14.22
N THR A 36 10.82 19.74 14.33
CA THR A 36 10.91 18.61 13.41
C THR A 36 10.01 18.83 12.20
N LEU A 37 10.53 18.60 10.99
CA LEU A 37 9.71 18.53 9.77
C LEU A 37 9.39 17.07 9.46
N ILE A 38 8.10 16.72 9.38
CA ILE A 38 7.62 15.41 8.96
C ILE A 38 7.30 15.48 7.46
N CYS A 39 7.81 14.54 6.66
CA CYS A 39 7.59 14.50 5.22
C CYS A 39 6.97 13.16 4.82
N GLN A 40 6.01 13.18 3.90
CA GLN A 40 5.41 11.97 3.33
C GLN A 40 4.90 12.26 1.90
N THR A 41 5.05 11.30 1.00
CA THR A 41 4.88 11.47 -0.45
C THR A 41 3.61 10.82 -0.99
N GLY A 42 2.64 10.52 -0.12
CA GLY A 42 1.46 9.76 -0.51
C GLY A 42 1.78 8.30 -0.81
N TYR A 43 1.42 7.83 -2.01
CA TYR A 43 1.44 6.41 -2.36
C TYR A 43 1.70 6.20 -3.87
N TYR A 44 2.03 4.96 -4.26
CA TYR A 44 2.26 4.50 -5.65
C TYR A 44 3.25 5.31 -6.48
N GLY A 45 4.19 6.02 -5.85
CA GLY A 45 5.21 6.81 -6.55
C GLY A 45 4.63 7.98 -7.35
N HIS A 46 3.44 8.48 -7.00
CA HIS A 46 2.85 9.67 -7.62
C HIS A 46 3.72 10.91 -7.46
N ASP A 47 4.34 11.05 -6.29
CA ASP A 47 5.21 12.16 -5.93
C ASP A 47 6.59 11.65 -5.49
N LEU A 48 7.62 12.42 -5.83
CA LEU A 48 8.98 12.28 -5.31
C LEU A 48 9.23 13.34 -4.23
N GLY A 49 9.58 12.90 -3.02
CA GLY A 49 9.91 13.79 -1.92
C GLY A 49 11.30 14.39 -2.06
N LYS A 50 11.40 15.72 -1.88
CA LYS A 50 12.66 16.45 -1.81
C LYS A 50 12.73 17.23 -0.50
N VAL A 51 13.76 16.97 0.29
CA VAL A 51 14.04 17.70 1.54
C VAL A 51 15.39 18.40 1.41
N GLU A 52 15.37 19.72 1.56
CA GLU A 52 16.57 20.55 1.55
C GLU A 52 16.94 20.96 2.98
N LEU A 53 18.18 20.68 3.35
CA LEU A 53 18.75 20.97 4.66
C LEU A 53 19.96 21.91 4.52
N VAL A 54 20.01 22.94 5.35
CA VAL A 54 21.21 23.76 5.54
C VAL A 54 21.80 23.42 6.90
N VAL A 55 22.98 22.80 6.92
CA VAL A 55 23.66 22.37 8.14
C VAL A 55 24.89 23.25 8.40
N LYS A 56 25.00 23.80 9.61
CA LYS A 56 26.15 24.59 10.05
C LYS A 56 26.44 24.34 11.52
N ASP A 57 27.70 24.15 11.88
CA ASP A 57 28.16 23.88 13.25
C ASP A 57 27.45 22.66 13.86
N HIS A 58 27.31 21.58 13.08
CA HIS A 58 26.59 20.36 13.44
C HIS A 58 25.11 20.56 13.81
N LYS A 59 24.49 21.66 13.38
CA LYS A 59 23.07 21.97 13.60
C LYS A 59 22.36 22.27 12.28
N VAL A 60 21.13 21.76 12.13
CA VAL A 60 20.23 22.15 11.04
C VAL A 60 19.77 23.60 11.28
N ARG A 61 20.07 24.48 10.34
CA ARG A 61 19.71 25.91 10.38
C ARG A 61 18.45 26.22 9.59
N LYS A 62 18.24 25.49 8.50
CA LYS A 62 17.03 25.58 7.67
C LYS A 62 16.67 24.17 7.18
N VAL A 63 15.37 23.90 7.16
CA VAL A 63 14.78 22.69 6.62
C VAL A 63 13.57 23.08 5.79
N GLN A 64 13.44 22.50 4.60
CA GLN A 64 12.29 22.69 3.72
C GLN A 64 11.99 21.40 2.98
N GLY A 65 10.72 20.97 3.01
CA GLY A 65 10.22 19.85 2.23
C GLY A 65 9.43 20.37 1.02
N MET A 66 9.48 19.62 -0.07
CA MET A 66 8.62 19.80 -1.23
C MET A 66 8.40 18.46 -1.92
N LEU A 67 7.30 18.36 -2.64
CA LEU A 67 7.03 17.23 -3.53
C LEU A 67 7.27 17.63 -4.98
N LEU A 68 7.82 16.71 -5.75
CA LEU A 68 7.88 16.76 -7.20
C LEU A 68 6.85 15.77 -7.73
N ASP A 69 5.83 16.27 -8.40
CA ASP A 69 4.89 15.42 -9.11
C ASP A 69 5.56 14.75 -10.31
N ARG A 70 4.82 13.89 -11.01
CA ARG A 70 5.31 13.21 -12.21
C ARG A 70 5.92 14.16 -13.24
N GLN A 71 5.30 15.32 -13.51
CA GLN A 71 5.83 16.28 -14.47
C GLN A 71 7.14 16.91 -13.98
N GLY A 72 7.23 17.20 -12.67
CA GLY A 72 8.44 17.66 -12.02
C GLY A 72 9.59 16.65 -12.12
N VAL A 73 9.29 15.36 -11.92
CA VAL A 73 10.26 14.28 -12.10
C VAL A 73 10.69 14.15 -13.56
N GLU A 74 9.76 14.15 -14.52
CA GLU A 74 10.05 14.04 -15.95
C GLU A 74 10.93 15.20 -16.46
N LYS A 75 10.80 16.40 -15.90
CA LYS A 75 11.68 17.54 -16.20
C LYS A 75 13.12 17.34 -15.71
N LEU A 76 13.33 16.56 -14.65
CA LEU A 76 14.66 16.26 -14.10
C LEU A 76 15.28 15.01 -14.74
N ALA A 77 14.47 14.00 -15.00
CA ALA A 77 14.87 12.73 -15.58
C ALA A 77 13.72 12.19 -16.45
N ALA A 78 13.73 12.51 -17.74
CA ALA A 78 12.66 12.15 -18.67
C ALA A 78 12.58 10.64 -18.95
N LYS A 79 13.68 9.91 -18.80
CA LYS A 79 13.75 8.46 -19.04
C LYS A 79 14.64 7.79 -17.99
N PRO A 80 14.37 6.52 -17.63
CA PRO A 80 15.30 5.71 -16.84
C PRO A 80 16.65 5.61 -17.55
N SER A 81 17.73 5.45 -16.80
CA SER A 81 19.02 5.08 -17.38
C SER A 81 18.95 3.70 -18.03
N ASP A 82 19.83 3.42 -18.99
CA ASP A 82 19.82 2.16 -19.75
C ASP A 82 19.86 0.93 -18.83
N GLY A 83 20.67 0.95 -17.77
CA GLY A 83 20.74 -0.13 -16.80
C GLY A 83 19.43 -0.36 -16.02
N VAL A 84 18.71 0.72 -15.67
CA VAL A 84 17.40 0.61 -15.01
C VAL A 84 16.36 0.10 -16.01
N ALA A 85 16.35 0.62 -17.23
CA ALA A 85 15.42 0.17 -18.27
C ALA A 85 15.61 -1.32 -18.60
N GLN A 86 16.86 -1.78 -18.71
CA GLN A 86 17.18 -3.18 -18.94
C GLN A 86 16.69 -4.05 -17.77
N THR A 87 17.01 -3.67 -16.53
CA THR A 87 16.58 -4.42 -15.33
C THR A 87 15.05 -4.52 -15.25
N LEU A 88 14.33 -3.43 -15.54
CA LEU A 88 12.88 -3.43 -15.58
C LEU A 88 12.33 -4.38 -16.66
N SER A 89 12.94 -4.40 -17.84
CA SER A 89 12.56 -5.30 -18.93
C SER A 89 12.76 -6.77 -18.57
N GLU A 90 13.89 -7.11 -17.92
CA GLU A 90 14.19 -8.46 -17.47
C GLU A 90 13.20 -8.93 -16.39
N ILE A 91 12.93 -8.08 -15.39
CA ILE A 91 11.93 -8.36 -14.34
C ILE A 91 10.56 -8.54 -14.97
N LYS A 92 10.14 -7.63 -15.85
CA LYS A 92 8.83 -7.71 -16.51
C LYS A 92 8.69 -9.01 -17.30
N THR A 93 9.72 -9.41 -18.04
CA THR A 93 9.69 -10.66 -18.83
C THR A 93 9.51 -11.88 -17.93
N ARG A 94 10.19 -11.93 -16.78
CA ARG A 94 10.04 -13.02 -15.81
C ARG A 94 8.64 -13.03 -15.19
N VAL A 95 8.17 -11.87 -14.72
CA VAL A 95 6.84 -11.74 -14.10
C VAL A 95 5.75 -12.08 -15.11
N ASP A 96 5.79 -11.54 -16.33
CA ASP A 96 4.81 -11.83 -17.38
C ASP A 96 4.70 -13.33 -17.62
N LYS A 97 5.83 -14.05 -17.64
CA LYS A 97 5.85 -15.51 -17.83
C LYS A 97 5.11 -16.25 -16.70
N GLU A 98 5.32 -15.84 -15.44
CA GLU A 98 4.66 -16.44 -14.27
C GLU A 98 3.16 -16.09 -14.26
N MET A 99 2.79 -14.85 -14.63
CA MET A 99 1.40 -14.37 -14.64
C MET A 99 0.54 -14.94 -15.79
N GLN A 100 1.09 -15.76 -16.68
CA GLN A 100 0.34 -16.49 -17.70
C GLN A 100 -0.13 -17.89 -17.25
N GLU A 101 0.31 -18.36 -16.07
CA GLU A 101 -0.10 -19.67 -15.56
C GLU A 101 -1.60 -19.66 -15.20
N VAL A 102 -2.36 -20.61 -15.73
CA VAL A 102 -3.77 -20.75 -15.39
C VAL A 102 -3.90 -21.44 -14.04
N VAL A 103 -4.39 -20.71 -13.04
CA VAL A 103 -4.55 -21.20 -11.67
C VAL A 103 -5.98 -21.66 -11.37
N ALA A 104 -6.96 -21.19 -12.14
CA ALA A 104 -8.37 -21.58 -12.00
C ALA A 104 -9.16 -21.35 -13.29
N GLU A 105 -10.40 -21.82 -13.33
CA GLU A 105 -11.37 -21.50 -14.35
C GLU A 105 -12.71 -21.12 -13.70
N SER A 106 -13.29 -20.00 -14.12
CA SER A 106 -14.57 -19.53 -13.61
C SER A 106 -15.68 -19.67 -14.66
N PRO A 107 -16.84 -20.24 -14.32
CA PRO A 107 -17.96 -20.36 -15.27
C PRO A 107 -18.63 -19.01 -15.58
N ARG A 108 -18.40 -17.97 -14.75
CA ARG A 108 -18.98 -16.63 -14.89
C ARG A 108 -18.04 -15.56 -14.33
N GLU A 109 -18.29 -14.31 -14.67
CA GLU A 109 -17.58 -13.19 -14.06
C GLU A 109 -18.13 -12.93 -12.65
N LEU A 110 -17.25 -12.69 -11.68
CA LEU A 110 -17.61 -12.21 -10.35
C LEU A 110 -17.12 -10.78 -10.17
N THR A 111 -18.04 -9.88 -9.88
CA THR A 111 -17.77 -8.44 -9.89
C THR A 111 -17.22 -7.91 -8.57
N SER A 112 -16.26 -6.98 -8.66
CA SER A 112 -15.77 -6.15 -7.55
C SER A 112 -16.35 -4.73 -7.57
N GLU A 113 -17.44 -4.50 -8.31
CA GLU A 113 -18.07 -3.18 -8.40
C GLU A 113 -18.36 -2.61 -7.01
N ARG A 114 -17.90 -1.38 -6.76
CA ARG A 114 -17.87 -0.81 -5.40
C ARG A 114 -19.25 -0.72 -4.78
N ASP A 115 -20.27 -0.42 -5.59
CA ASP A 115 -21.65 -0.33 -5.16
C ASP A 115 -22.27 -1.67 -4.81
N ILE A 116 -21.69 -2.78 -5.29
CA ILE A 116 -22.11 -4.13 -4.94
C ILE A 116 -21.34 -4.55 -3.69
N VAL A 117 -20.02 -4.65 -3.77
CA VAL A 117 -19.20 -5.27 -2.72
C VAL A 117 -19.17 -4.50 -1.40
N ARG A 118 -19.55 -3.22 -1.38
CA ARG A 118 -19.54 -2.38 -0.16
C ARG A 118 -20.92 -2.09 0.42
N LYS A 119 -22.00 -2.46 -0.26
CA LYS A 119 -23.37 -2.13 0.18
C LYS A 119 -24.22 -3.37 0.41
N GLN A 120 -23.80 -4.52 -0.10
CA GLN A 120 -24.51 -5.77 0.00
C GLN A 120 -23.54 -6.95 -0.06
N GLU A 121 -24.08 -8.14 0.21
CA GLU A 121 -23.38 -9.39 -0.05
C GLU A 121 -23.08 -9.55 -1.54
N SER A 122 -21.94 -10.15 -1.87
CA SER A 122 -21.48 -10.35 -3.25
C SER A 122 -20.89 -11.73 -3.44
N GLU A 123 -21.06 -12.29 -4.64
CA GLU A 123 -20.52 -13.62 -4.97
C GLU A 123 -18.99 -13.65 -4.84
N LEU A 124 -18.31 -12.56 -5.23
CA LEU A 124 -16.87 -12.42 -5.08
C LEU A 124 -16.46 -12.36 -3.59
N GLY A 125 -17.25 -11.68 -2.75
CA GLY A 125 -17.03 -11.64 -1.31
C GLY A 125 -17.21 -13.00 -0.65
N ASN A 126 -18.22 -13.75 -1.06
CA ASN A 126 -18.46 -15.11 -0.58
C ASN A 126 -17.32 -16.05 -0.95
N LEU A 127 -16.88 -16.01 -2.21
CA LEU A 127 -15.73 -16.80 -2.67
C LEU A 127 -14.47 -16.47 -1.87
N ALA A 128 -14.18 -15.18 -1.66
CA ALA A 128 -13.00 -14.76 -0.91
C ALA A 128 -13.08 -15.16 0.58
N ALA A 129 -14.25 -15.02 1.22
CA ALA A 129 -14.45 -15.45 2.60
C ALA A 129 -14.29 -16.98 2.74
N ASP A 130 -14.86 -17.77 1.81
CA ASP A 130 -14.69 -19.22 1.81
C ASP A 130 -13.21 -19.63 1.60
N ALA A 131 -12.48 -18.93 0.73
CA ALA A 131 -11.06 -19.16 0.53
C ALA A 131 -10.25 -18.89 1.81
N ILE A 132 -10.51 -17.77 2.49
CA ILE A 132 -9.90 -17.43 3.80
C ILE A 132 -10.20 -18.52 4.82
N ARG A 133 -11.48 -18.87 4.95
CA ARG A 133 -11.96 -19.86 5.92
C ARG A 133 -11.27 -21.20 5.70
N HIS A 134 -11.17 -21.65 4.45
CA HIS A 134 -10.50 -22.89 4.09
C HIS A 134 -9.00 -22.85 4.38
N ALA A 135 -8.31 -21.78 3.95
CA ALA A 135 -6.86 -21.65 4.13
C ALA A 135 -6.45 -21.55 5.61
N ALA A 136 -7.27 -20.88 6.43
CA ALA A 136 -7.03 -20.74 7.86
C ALA A 136 -7.54 -21.93 8.70
N GLY A 137 -8.30 -22.86 8.10
CA GLY A 137 -8.99 -23.92 8.85
C GLY A 137 -10.00 -23.39 9.86
N ALA A 138 -10.60 -22.23 9.58
CA ALA A 138 -11.52 -21.55 10.48
C ALA A 138 -12.98 -22.00 10.25
N ASP A 139 -13.84 -21.76 11.24
CA ASP A 139 -15.29 -21.97 11.11
C ASP A 139 -15.98 -20.80 10.41
N ILE A 140 -15.45 -19.58 10.56
CA ILE A 140 -16.02 -18.33 10.04
C ILE A 140 -14.87 -17.46 9.52
N ALA A 141 -15.12 -16.74 8.42
CA ALA A 141 -14.23 -15.72 7.90
C ALA A 141 -15.02 -14.46 7.50
N PHE A 142 -14.36 -13.32 7.62
CA PHE A 142 -14.88 -12.02 7.18
C PHE A 142 -13.93 -11.41 6.16
N ILE A 143 -14.50 -10.76 5.16
CA ILE A 143 -13.76 -9.90 4.24
C ILE A 143 -14.53 -8.60 4.03
N ASN A 144 -13.84 -7.47 4.14
CA ASN A 144 -14.45 -6.18 3.84
C ASN A 144 -14.47 -5.94 2.33
N GLY A 145 -15.56 -5.39 1.80
CA GLY A 145 -15.67 -5.02 0.38
C GLY A 145 -14.62 -4.01 -0.11
N GLY A 146 -13.88 -3.37 0.81
CA GLY A 146 -12.73 -2.54 0.47
C GLY A 146 -11.57 -3.33 -0.14
N SER A 147 -11.46 -4.61 0.20
CA SER A 147 -10.38 -5.53 -0.20
C SER A 147 -10.60 -6.18 -1.56
N LEU A 148 -11.82 -6.15 -2.09
CA LEU A 148 -12.14 -6.65 -3.43
C LEU A 148 -11.91 -5.52 -4.43
N ARG A 149 -10.86 -5.63 -5.25
CA ARG A 149 -10.33 -4.52 -6.07
C ARG A 149 -10.37 -4.77 -7.57
N SER A 150 -10.62 -6.00 -8.00
CA SER A 150 -10.75 -6.38 -9.40
C SER A 150 -11.78 -7.50 -9.58
N ASN A 151 -12.42 -7.54 -10.75
CA ASN A 151 -13.35 -8.61 -11.09
C ASN A 151 -12.58 -9.92 -11.29
N LEU A 152 -13.21 -11.05 -10.94
CA LEU A 152 -12.76 -12.37 -11.38
C LEU A 152 -13.42 -12.65 -12.75
N PRO A 153 -12.67 -12.74 -13.86
CA PRO A 153 -13.26 -12.91 -15.18
C PRO A 153 -13.88 -14.30 -15.37
N LYS A 154 -14.82 -14.42 -16.31
CA LYS A 154 -15.25 -15.71 -16.84
C LYS A 154 -14.12 -16.37 -17.64
N GLY A 155 -13.97 -17.69 -17.50
CA GLY A 155 -12.98 -18.49 -18.21
C GLY A 155 -11.71 -18.69 -17.39
N LYS A 156 -10.58 -18.84 -18.09
CA LYS A 156 -9.28 -19.08 -17.47
C LYS A 156 -8.85 -17.88 -16.63
N VAL A 157 -8.45 -18.16 -15.39
CA VAL A 157 -7.92 -17.18 -14.44
C VAL A 157 -6.43 -17.46 -14.30
N THR A 158 -5.62 -16.46 -14.62
CA THR A 158 -4.15 -16.53 -14.48
C THR A 158 -3.64 -15.64 -13.35
N ASP A 159 -4.44 -14.69 -12.89
CA ASP A 159 -4.13 -13.77 -11.81
C ASP A 159 -5.30 -13.70 -10.83
N THR A 160 -5.12 -14.29 -9.65
CA THR A 160 -6.05 -14.16 -8.52
C THR A 160 -5.65 -13.03 -7.56
N TYR A 161 -4.48 -12.42 -7.74
CA TYR A 161 -3.90 -11.46 -6.81
C TYR A 161 -4.70 -10.15 -6.80
N ASP A 162 -5.05 -9.65 -7.97
CA ASP A 162 -5.85 -8.43 -8.13
C ASP A 162 -7.30 -8.57 -7.63
N ALA A 163 -7.88 -9.78 -7.75
CA ALA A 163 -9.26 -10.04 -7.37
C ALA A 163 -9.44 -10.41 -5.89
N ILE A 164 -8.53 -11.20 -5.32
CA ILE A 164 -8.72 -11.86 -4.01
C ILE A 164 -7.55 -11.57 -3.04
N MET A 165 -6.29 -11.54 -3.48
CA MET A 165 -5.13 -11.54 -2.56
C MET A 165 -4.63 -10.18 -2.09
N SER A 166 -4.86 -9.07 -2.81
CA SER A 166 -4.39 -7.74 -2.35
C SER A 166 -4.96 -7.33 -0.97
N GLY A 167 -6.09 -7.92 -0.56
CA GLY A 167 -6.64 -7.82 0.78
C GLY A 167 -6.12 -8.86 1.79
N LEU A 168 -5.69 -10.04 1.32
CA LEU A 168 -5.24 -11.16 2.16
C LEU A 168 -3.90 -10.88 2.84
N ASP A 169 -2.95 -10.25 2.13
CA ASP A 169 -1.66 -9.87 2.72
C ASP A 169 -1.83 -8.89 3.90
N LYS A 170 -2.85 -8.02 3.84
CA LYS A 170 -3.18 -7.09 4.94
C LYS A 170 -3.86 -7.82 6.10
N LEU A 171 -4.78 -8.73 5.81
CA LEU A 171 -5.50 -9.50 6.84
C LEU A 171 -4.56 -10.47 7.60
N GLN A 172 -3.60 -11.09 6.91
CA GLN A 172 -2.67 -12.02 7.56
C GLN A 172 -1.66 -11.28 8.47
N ALA A 173 -1.24 -10.07 8.09
CA ALA A 173 -0.44 -9.19 8.95
C ALA A 173 -1.22 -8.70 10.19
N GLU A 174 -2.50 -8.34 10.05
CA GLU A 174 -3.35 -7.92 11.17
C GLU A 174 -3.72 -9.08 12.11
N TYR A 175 -3.96 -10.28 11.58
CA TYR A 175 -4.33 -11.45 12.39
C TYR A 175 -3.15 -12.01 13.21
N THR A 176 -1.92 -11.94 12.65
CA THR A 176 -0.71 -12.35 13.39
C THR A 176 -0.34 -11.33 14.47
N ALA A 177 -0.71 -10.05 14.28
CA ALA A 177 -0.46 -8.98 15.24
C ALA A 177 -1.50 -8.91 16.38
N ASN A 178 -2.79 -9.19 16.10
CA ASN A 178 -3.88 -9.05 17.08
C ASN A 178 -4.19 -10.31 17.91
N ASN A 179 -3.61 -11.48 17.60
CA ASN A 179 -3.76 -12.66 18.46
C ASN A 179 -2.79 -12.69 19.66
N ALA A 180 -2.09 -11.58 19.91
CA ALA A 180 -1.62 -11.22 21.24
C ALA A 180 -2.57 -10.15 21.84
N ALA A 181 -3.73 -10.62 22.31
CA ALA A 181 -4.72 -9.94 23.15
C ALA A 181 -5.93 -9.24 22.49
N THR A 182 -7.12 -9.64 22.99
CA THR A 182 -8.38 -8.84 23.12
C THR A 182 -9.15 -8.57 21.81
N GLU A 183 -10.46 -8.77 21.61
CA GLU A 183 -11.66 -8.95 22.45
C GLU A 183 -12.71 -9.75 21.65
N ILE A 184 -13.23 -10.84 22.22
CA ILE A 184 -14.65 -11.19 22.06
C ILE A 184 -15.27 -10.98 23.44
N SER A 185 -15.80 -9.78 23.67
CA SER A 185 -16.74 -9.53 24.76
C SER A 185 -17.72 -8.42 24.35
N ALA A 186 -18.85 -8.84 23.78
CA ALA A 186 -20.20 -8.33 24.01
C ALA A 186 -21.16 -9.08 23.08
#